data_AF-A0A7X8QWW8-F1
#
_entry.id   AF-A0A7X8QWW8-F1
#
_cell.length_a   1.000
_cell.length_b   1.000
_cell.length_c   1.000
_cell.angle_alpha   90.00
_cell.angle_beta   90.00
_cell.angle_gamma   90.00
#
_symmetry.space_group_name_H-M   'P 1'
#
loop_
_entity.id
_entity.type
_entity.pdbx_description
1 polymer ?
#
loop_
_entity_poly.entity_id
_entity_poly.type
_entity_poly.pdbx_seq_one_letter_code
_entity_poly.pdbx_strand_id
1 'polypeptide(L)'
;MKKATGVKAAVAAVLFCVLPAACPPAHAGWEGKGAQMVGEIITNPGAFFNDFQQDLEATQPLPPGDWLGFQTGVFPTTLPMTMLNASAKIRLHEEGRLASGLPQLDLFGGCWDMVGAKLAEKHMSDDVNSASFRGNYFGAMLASSLSPRVRLFWGYKHSKLRADLNLKKSVDILGTQVSSFQSGFEDNFFIAGIEHATGLDKFWSIQLNYGLSTKSVASKISWYGRHFEWGINIYPEGVLVLHPVLNYHLNF
;
A
#
# COMPACT_ATOMS: atom_id res chain seq x y z
N MET A 1 -31.12 -15.52 -36.63
CA MET A 1 -30.33 -15.44 -35.38
C MET A 1 -29.04 -16.24 -35.54
N LYS A 2 -27.95 -15.63 -36.02
CA LYS A 2 -26.61 -16.25 -36.05
C LYS A 2 -25.53 -15.15 -36.04
N LYS A 3 -24.55 -15.34 -35.16
CA LYS A 3 -23.20 -14.75 -35.09
C LYS A 3 -23.03 -13.28 -34.66
N ALA A 4 -22.98 -13.07 -33.35
CA ALA A 4 -22.34 -11.91 -32.70
C ALA A 4 -21.08 -12.32 -31.90
N THR A 5 -20.34 -13.34 -32.36
CA THR A 5 -19.15 -13.88 -31.70
C THR A 5 -17.82 -13.39 -32.28
N GLY A 6 -17.82 -12.67 -33.41
CA GLY A 6 -16.58 -12.25 -34.08
C GLY A 6 -15.88 -11.03 -33.49
N VAL A 7 -16.65 -10.07 -32.94
CA VAL A 7 -16.09 -8.78 -32.50
C VAL A 7 -15.32 -8.89 -31.18
N LYS A 8 -15.77 -9.76 -30.26
CA LYS A 8 -15.08 -9.98 -28.96
C LYS A 8 -13.75 -10.72 -29.12
N ALA A 9 -13.66 -11.64 -30.09
CA ALA A 9 -12.42 -12.36 -30.40
C ALA A 9 -11.39 -11.44 -31.09
N ALA A 10 -11.83 -10.52 -31.95
CA ALA A 10 -10.95 -9.56 -32.61
C ALA A 10 -10.38 -8.52 -31.63
N VAL A 11 -11.17 -8.02 -30.68
CA VAL A 11 -10.69 -7.07 -29.65
C VAL A 11 -9.71 -7.75 -28.68
N ALA A 12 -9.98 -9.00 -28.28
CA ALA A 12 -9.06 -9.78 -27.46
C ALA A 12 -7.74 -10.08 -28.18
N ALA A 13 -7.78 -10.38 -29.49
CA ALA A 13 -6.57 -10.63 -30.29
C ALA A 13 -5.75 -9.36 -30.52
N VAL A 14 -6.39 -8.19 -30.68
CA VAL A 14 -5.67 -6.91 -30.79
C VAL A 14 -5.04 -6.51 -29.44
N LEU A 15 -5.71 -6.74 -28.31
CA LEU A 15 -5.10 -6.54 -26.99
C LEU A 15 -3.94 -7.52 -26.73
N PHE A 16 -4.03 -8.78 -27.15
CA PHE A 16 -2.96 -9.77 -26.97
C PHE A 16 -1.77 -9.57 -27.91
N CYS A 17 -1.97 -8.96 -29.08
CA CYS A 17 -0.91 -8.68 -30.05
C CYS A 17 -0.23 -7.31 -29.88
N VAL A 18 -0.86 -6.36 -29.17
CA VAL A 18 -0.27 -5.04 -28.90
C VAL A 18 0.51 -5.02 -27.57
N LEU A 19 0.17 -5.90 -26.61
CA LEU A 19 0.89 -6.03 -25.34
C LEU A 19 2.35 -6.53 -25.43
N PRO A 20 2.78 -7.37 -26.41
CA PRO A 20 4.19 -7.75 -26.56
C PRO A 20 5.00 -6.73 -27.38
N ALA A 21 4.35 -5.80 -28.09
CA ALA A 21 5.02 -4.74 -28.85
C ALA A 21 5.42 -3.54 -27.98
N ALA A 22 4.89 -3.46 -26.75
CA ALA A 22 5.41 -2.61 -25.69
C ALA A 22 6.39 -3.41 -24.81
N CYS A 23 7.36 -4.07 -25.43
CA CYS A 23 8.55 -4.55 -24.73
C CYS A 23 9.44 -3.31 -24.54
N PRO A 24 9.46 -2.63 -23.37
CA PRO A 24 10.57 -1.72 -23.11
C PRO A 24 11.84 -2.56 -23.28
N PRO A 25 12.89 -2.03 -23.91
CA PRO A 25 14.12 -2.78 -24.11
C PRO A 25 14.50 -3.40 -22.76
N ALA A 26 14.79 -4.70 -22.77
CA ALA A 26 15.20 -5.50 -21.61
C ALA A 26 16.54 -5.03 -20.97
N HIS A 27 16.96 -3.80 -21.31
CA HIS A 27 18.02 -2.99 -20.73
C HIS A 27 17.47 -1.79 -19.93
N ALA A 28 16.17 -1.72 -19.61
CA ALA A 28 15.66 -0.92 -18.51
C ALA A 28 16.12 -1.58 -17.19
N GLY A 29 17.45 -1.59 -17.03
CA GLY A 29 18.17 -2.15 -15.92
C GLY A 29 17.73 -1.47 -14.64
N TRP A 30 18.10 -2.09 -13.54
CA TRP A 30 17.85 -1.60 -12.20
C TRP A 30 18.28 -0.12 -12.03
N GLU A 31 19.24 0.34 -12.83
CA GLU A 31 19.66 1.74 -12.97
C GLU A 31 18.58 2.69 -13.51
N GLY A 32 17.80 2.29 -14.52
CA GLY A 32 16.72 3.11 -15.08
C GLY A 32 15.53 3.25 -14.13
N LYS A 33 15.17 2.16 -13.43
CA LYS A 33 14.18 2.19 -12.34
C LYS A 33 14.68 2.98 -11.14
N GLY A 34 15.95 2.82 -10.78
CA GLY A 34 16.59 3.60 -9.73
C GLY A 34 16.60 5.09 -10.04
N ALA A 35 16.94 5.48 -11.27
CA ALA A 35 16.92 6.87 -11.72
C ALA A 35 15.49 7.45 -11.73
N GLN A 36 14.48 6.65 -12.08
CA GLN A 36 13.07 7.05 -11.98
C GLN A 36 12.66 7.30 -10.52
N MET A 37 12.96 6.36 -9.61
CA MET A 37 12.65 6.52 -8.18
C MET A 37 13.38 7.73 -7.57
N VAL A 38 14.65 7.93 -7.92
CA VAL A 38 15.42 9.11 -7.48
C VAL A 38 14.82 10.40 -8.06
N GLY A 39 14.38 10.37 -9.32
CA GLY A 39 13.67 11.48 -9.94
C GLY A 39 12.35 11.80 -9.25
N GLU A 40 11.54 10.80 -8.91
CA GLU A 40 10.28 10.95 -8.17
C GLU A 40 10.52 11.48 -6.75
N ILE A 41 11.54 10.97 -6.04
CA ILE A 41 11.94 11.47 -4.71
C ILE A 41 12.38 12.94 -4.78
N ILE A 42 13.11 13.35 -5.81
CA ILE A 42 13.58 14.74 -5.95
C ILE A 42 12.45 15.69 -6.37
N THR A 43 11.60 15.25 -7.29
CA THR A 43 10.54 16.11 -7.86
C THR A 43 9.33 16.25 -6.94
N ASN A 44 8.93 15.18 -6.24
CA ASN A 44 7.82 15.21 -5.29
C ASN A 44 8.01 14.18 -4.15
N PRO A 45 8.90 14.46 -3.19
CA PRO A 45 9.19 13.53 -2.10
C PRO A 45 7.95 13.22 -1.26
N GLY A 46 7.06 14.20 -1.07
CA GLY A 46 5.83 14.03 -0.29
C GLY A 46 4.88 13.00 -0.90
N ALA A 47 4.67 13.06 -2.22
CA ALA A 47 3.83 12.09 -2.92
C ALA A 47 4.45 10.69 -2.90
N PHE A 48 5.75 10.57 -3.19
CA PHE A 48 6.46 9.29 -3.13
C PHE A 48 6.32 8.63 -1.76
N PHE A 49 6.56 9.39 -0.68
CA PHE A 49 6.46 8.87 0.68
C PHE A 49 5.02 8.55 1.10
N ASN A 50 4.03 9.31 0.62
CA ASN A 50 2.62 9.00 0.84
C ASN A 50 2.23 7.68 0.16
N ASP A 51 2.54 7.51 -1.12
CA ASP A 51 2.24 6.29 -1.89
C ASP A 51 2.92 5.08 -1.23
N PHE A 52 4.18 5.26 -0.84
CA PHE A 52 4.96 4.25 -0.15
C PHE A 52 4.37 3.86 1.22
N GLN A 53 3.88 4.84 1.99
CA GLN A 53 3.21 4.60 3.26
C GLN A 53 1.89 3.82 3.06
N GLN A 54 1.08 4.18 2.06
CA GLN A 54 -0.19 3.50 1.77
C GLN A 54 0.00 2.05 1.32
N ASP A 55 1.14 1.70 0.70
CA ASP A 55 1.49 0.31 0.35
C ASP A 55 1.69 -0.58 1.57
N LEU A 56 2.17 -0.02 2.67
CA LEU A 56 2.53 -0.74 3.90
C LEU A 56 1.37 -0.89 4.87
N GLU A 57 0.28 -0.17 4.65
CA GLU A 57 -0.83 -0.04 5.58
C GLU A 57 -1.88 -1.13 5.37
N ALA A 58 -2.12 -1.88 6.44
CA ALA A 58 -3.19 -2.87 6.55
C ALA A 58 -4.51 -2.19 6.94
N THR A 59 -5.35 -1.89 5.96
CA THR A 59 -6.58 -1.08 6.13
C THR A 59 -7.87 -1.80 5.77
N GLN A 60 -7.81 -3.10 5.49
CA GLN A 60 -9.02 -3.93 5.29
C GLN A 60 -9.60 -4.37 6.64
N PRO A 61 -10.94 -4.50 6.77
CA PRO A 61 -11.57 -4.93 8.01
C PRO A 61 -11.22 -6.39 8.34
N LEU A 62 -11.42 -6.76 9.60
CA LEU A 62 -11.31 -8.17 9.99
C LEU A 62 -12.45 -8.98 9.34
N PRO A 63 -12.17 -10.18 8.81
CA PRO A 63 -13.20 -11.08 8.31
C PRO A 63 -14.24 -11.41 9.40
N PRO A 64 -15.51 -11.66 9.05
CA PRO A 64 -16.53 -11.97 10.05
C PRO A 64 -16.12 -13.17 10.92
N GLY A 65 -16.28 -13.05 12.24
CA GLY A 65 -15.87 -14.07 13.21
C GLY A 65 -14.48 -13.88 13.82
N ASP A 66 -13.55 -13.23 13.10
CA ASP A 66 -12.18 -13.00 13.60
C ASP A 66 -12.14 -11.81 14.57
N TRP A 67 -11.51 -11.96 15.73
CA TRP A 67 -11.40 -10.89 16.74
C TRP A 67 -10.02 -10.21 16.73
N LEU A 68 -9.00 -10.87 16.19
CA LEU A 68 -7.63 -10.37 16.13
C LEU A 68 -7.00 -10.71 14.77
N GLY A 69 -6.22 -9.78 14.23
CA GLY A 69 -5.45 -10.01 13.01
C GLY A 69 -4.07 -9.38 13.06
N PHE A 70 -3.07 -10.08 12.54
CA PHE A 70 -1.73 -9.56 12.31
C PHE A 70 -1.43 -9.58 10.82
N GLN A 71 -0.72 -8.56 10.33
CA GLN A 71 -0.36 -8.44 8.93
C GLN A 71 1.07 -7.91 8.76
N THR A 72 1.79 -8.49 7.81
CA THR A 72 3.12 -8.04 7.36
C THR A 72 3.14 -8.04 5.84
N GLY A 73 3.86 -7.10 5.26
CA GLY A 73 4.13 -7.03 3.83
C GLY A 73 5.24 -8.01 3.44
N VAL A 74 5.16 -8.53 2.22
CA VAL A 74 6.10 -9.52 1.64
C VAL A 74 6.65 -9.04 0.29
N PHE A 75 5.99 -8.11 -0.41
CA PHE A 75 6.43 -7.62 -1.72
C PHE A 75 5.79 -6.27 -2.07
N PRO A 76 6.52 -5.28 -2.62
CA PRO A 76 8.00 -5.16 -2.67
C PRO A 76 8.59 -4.74 -1.31
N THR A 77 7.76 -4.62 -0.29
CA THR A 77 8.12 -4.09 1.02
C THR A 77 9.21 -4.90 1.74
N THR A 78 9.35 -6.20 1.48
CA THR A 78 10.50 -7.01 1.94
C THR A 78 11.49 -7.40 0.83
N LEU A 79 11.44 -6.76 -0.34
CA LEU A 79 12.37 -6.99 -1.46
C LEU A 79 12.84 -5.64 -2.03
N PRO A 80 14.07 -5.20 -1.70
CA PRO A 80 15.20 -5.97 -1.18
C PRO A 80 15.22 -5.95 0.35
N MET A 81 14.76 -6.98 1.05
CA MET A 81 14.92 -7.33 2.50
C MET A 81 15.30 -6.23 3.50
N THR A 82 14.75 -5.04 3.34
CA THR A 82 15.21 -3.86 4.06
C THR A 82 14.08 -3.17 4.78
N MET A 83 12.83 -3.61 4.65
CA MET A 83 11.70 -2.97 5.30
C MET A 83 10.90 -4.03 6.03
N LEU A 84 10.68 -3.77 7.32
CA LEU A 84 9.92 -4.63 8.20
C LEU A 84 8.69 -3.85 8.60
N ASN A 85 7.52 -4.35 8.23
CA ASN A 85 6.24 -3.78 8.64
C ASN A 85 5.46 -4.78 9.48
N ALA A 86 4.89 -4.29 10.57
CA ALA A 86 4.05 -5.05 11.45
C ALA A 86 2.77 -4.26 11.70
N SER A 87 1.65 -4.91 11.40
CA SER A 87 0.32 -4.35 11.54
C SER A 87 -0.53 -5.28 12.39
N ALA A 88 -1.38 -4.69 13.22
CA ALA A 88 -2.32 -5.40 14.06
C ALA A 88 -3.71 -4.79 13.93
N LYS A 89 -4.73 -5.64 14.07
CA LYS A 89 -6.14 -5.29 14.02
C LYS A 89 -6.85 -6.01 15.16
N ILE A 90 -7.72 -5.31 15.87
CA ILE A 90 -8.54 -5.88 16.95
C ILE A 90 -9.99 -5.45 16.76
N ARG A 91 -10.91 -6.41 16.84
CA ARG A 91 -12.34 -6.14 16.83
C ARG A 91 -12.81 -5.77 18.22
N LEU A 92 -13.43 -4.61 18.35
CA LEU A 92 -14.06 -4.18 19.61
C LEU A 92 -15.45 -4.78 19.77
N HIS A 93 -16.23 -4.82 18.69
CA HIS A 93 -17.50 -5.52 18.67
C HIS A 93 -17.88 -5.99 17.27
N GLU A 94 -18.63 -7.07 17.23
CA GLU A 94 -19.19 -7.63 16.01
C GLU A 94 -20.42 -6.85 15.57
N GLU A 95 -20.72 -6.96 14.27
CA GLU A 95 -21.95 -6.43 13.72
C GLU A 95 -23.17 -7.04 14.42
N GLY A 96 -24.13 -6.20 14.82
CA GLY A 96 -25.38 -6.65 15.44
C GLY A 96 -25.28 -7.12 16.90
N ARG A 97 -24.09 -7.19 17.51
CA ARG A 97 -23.91 -7.75 18.87
C ARG A 97 -24.43 -6.85 19.99
N LEU A 98 -24.23 -5.54 19.87
CA LEU A 98 -24.70 -4.56 20.86
C LEU A 98 -26.15 -4.11 20.58
N ALA A 99 -26.48 -3.90 19.31
CA ALA A 99 -27.81 -3.56 18.84
C ALA A 99 -27.97 -4.01 17.38
N SER A 100 -29.20 -4.34 16.99
CA SER A 100 -29.51 -4.67 15.60
C SER A 100 -29.14 -3.52 14.66
N GLY A 101 -28.39 -3.82 13.60
CA GLY A 101 -27.91 -2.83 12.63
C GLY A 101 -26.67 -2.03 13.04
N LEU A 102 -26.10 -2.27 14.22
CA LEU A 102 -24.83 -1.65 14.58
C LEU A 102 -23.69 -2.31 13.77
N PRO A 103 -22.89 -1.54 13.01
CA PRO A 103 -21.76 -2.09 12.24
C PRO A 103 -20.71 -2.71 13.15
N GLN A 104 -19.90 -3.62 12.64
CA GLN A 104 -18.66 -4.06 13.31
C GLN A 104 -17.73 -2.86 13.49
N LEU A 105 -16.99 -2.82 14.60
CA LEU A 105 -15.94 -1.83 14.85
C LEU A 105 -14.59 -2.51 15.10
N ASP A 106 -13.63 -2.18 14.25
CA ASP A 106 -12.25 -2.63 14.34
C ASP A 106 -11.33 -1.44 14.60
N LEU A 107 -10.37 -1.62 15.51
CA LEU A 107 -9.20 -0.76 15.61
C LEU A 107 -8.05 -1.42 14.87
N PHE A 108 -7.27 -0.61 14.16
CA PHE A 108 -6.11 -1.09 13.44
C PHE A 108 -4.96 -0.12 13.56
N GLY A 109 -3.76 -0.64 13.41
CA GLY A 109 -2.57 0.18 13.36
C GLY A 109 -1.36 -0.65 13.01
N GLY A 110 -0.26 0.03 12.77
CA GLY A 110 0.99 -0.63 12.46
C GLY A 110 2.15 0.33 12.48
N CYS A 111 3.33 -0.26 12.45
CA CYS A 111 4.59 0.44 12.31
C CYS A 111 5.46 -0.29 11.32
N TRP A 112 6.35 0.46 10.69
CA TRP A 112 7.34 -0.11 9.81
C TRP A 112 8.64 0.69 9.89
N ASP A 113 9.72 0.01 9.56
CA ASP A 113 11.07 0.55 9.62
C ASP A 113 11.89 -0.01 8.46
N MET A 114 12.65 0.86 7.79
CA MET A 114 13.63 0.44 6.80
C MET A 114 14.92 -0.02 7.49
N VAL A 115 14.95 -1.29 7.92
CA VAL A 115 16.15 -2.04 8.34
C VAL A 115 17.34 -1.83 7.40
N GLY A 116 17.13 -1.68 6.09
CA GLY A 116 18.21 -1.39 5.13
C GLY A 116 18.92 -0.08 5.35
N ALA A 117 18.19 0.97 5.73
CA ALA A 117 18.80 2.26 6.07
C ALA A 117 19.72 2.10 7.28
N LYS A 118 19.29 1.32 8.28
CA LYS A 118 20.12 0.99 9.46
C LYS A 118 21.33 0.12 9.12
N LEU A 119 21.20 -0.82 8.18
CA LEU A 119 22.31 -1.65 7.72
C LEU A 119 23.30 -0.83 6.88
N ALA A 120 22.82 0.07 6.02
CA ALA A 120 23.64 1.01 5.26
C ALA A 120 24.43 1.95 6.19
N GLU A 121 23.80 2.46 7.25
CA GLU A 121 24.48 3.24 8.29
C GLU A 121 25.64 2.46 8.95
N LYS A 122 25.43 1.17 9.26
CA LYS A 122 26.42 0.34 9.94
C LYS A 122 27.53 -0.20 9.04
N HIS A 123 27.24 -0.47 7.77
CA HIS A 123 28.15 -1.21 6.87
C HIS A 123 28.65 -0.41 5.66
N MET A 124 28.05 0.75 5.35
CA MET A 124 28.52 1.69 4.30
C MET A 124 29.05 2.99 4.93
N SER A 125 29.70 2.84 6.09
CA SER A 125 29.95 3.87 7.11
C SER A 125 30.86 5.03 6.72
N ASP A 126 31.42 5.08 5.51
CA ASP A 126 32.39 6.11 5.16
C ASP A 126 31.72 7.45 4.81
N ASP A 127 30.47 7.42 4.32
CA ASP A 127 29.76 8.61 3.83
C ASP A 127 28.41 8.89 4.52
N VAL A 128 27.88 7.99 5.36
CA VAL A 128 26.58 8.15 6.04
C VAL A 128 26.77 8.28 7.57
N ASN A 129 26.17 9.30 8.19
CA ASN A 129 26.16 9.50 9.64
C ASN A 129 24.92 8.89 10.30
N SER A 130 23.75 9.05 9.68
CA SER A 130 22.49 8.47 10.17
C SER A 130 21.49 8.33 9.03
N ALA A 131 20.80 7.19 8.94
CA ALA A 131 19.70 7.01 7.98
C ALA A 131 18.52 6.30 8.67
N SER A 132 17.40 7.00 8.80
CA SER A 132 16.19 6.49 9.45
C SER A 132 14.96 6.78 8.60
N PHE A 133 14.26 5.73 8.22
CA PHE A 133 12.98 5.81 7.50
C PHE A 133 11.98 4.93 8.22
N ARG A 134 11.00 5.56 8.85
CA ARG A 134 10.01 4.89 9.69
C ARG A 134 8.64 5.48 9.44
N GLY A 135 7.63 4.64 9.54
CA GLY A 135 6.25 5.08 9.51
C GLY A 135 5.42 4.35 10.55
N ASN A 136 4.34 5.01 10.96
CA ASN A 136 3.35 4.46 11.84
C ASN A 136 1.97 4.98 11.45
N TYR A 137 0.96 4.18 11.73
CA TYR A 137 -0.42 4.55 11.46
C TYR A 137 -1.34 3.88 12.45
N PHE A 138 -2.48 4.49 12.68
CA PHE A 138 -3.55 3.93 13.49
C PHE A 138 -4.88 4.47 13.03
N GLY A 139 -5.94 3.72 13.26
CA GLY A 139 -7.26 4.08 12.80
C GLY A 139 -8.35 3.21 13.39
N ALA A 140 -9.56 3.60 13.05
CA ALA A 140 -10.78 2.87 13.38
C ALA A 140 -11.57 2.65 12.08
N MET A 141 -12.20 1.50 11.98
CA MET A 141 -12.98 1.13 10.82
C MET A 141 -14.28 0.46 11.26
N LEU A 142 -15.33 0.86 10.57
CA LEU A 142 -16.65 0.28 10.67
C LEU A 142 -16.89 -0.60 9.46
N ALA A 143 -17.55 -1.74 9.66
CA ALA A 143 -17.94 -2.64 8.57
C ALA A 143 -19.37 -3.12 8.78
N SER A 144 -20.19 -3.09 7.72
CA SER A 144 -21.58 -3.56 7.75
C SER A 144 -21.90 -4.42 6.54
N SER A 145 -22.69 -5.46 6.77
CA SER A 145 -23.12 -6.42 5.77
C SER A 145 -24.34 -5.91 5.00
N LEU A 146 -24.16 -5.61 3.71
CA LEU A 146 -25.25 -5.28 2.79
C LEU A 146 -25.98 -6.55 2.31
N SER A 147 -25.25 -7.65 2.24
CA SER A 147 -25.72 -8.98 1.82
C SER A 147 -24.82 -10.04 2.45
N PRO A 148 -25.24 -11.31 2.57
CA PRO A 148 -24.40 -12.38 3.12
C PRO A 148 -23.01 -12.52 2.47
N ARG A 149 -22.83 -11.97 1.26
CA ARG A 149 -21.54 -11.97 0.55
C ARG A 149 -20.95 -10.60 0.32
N VAL A 150 -21.60 -9.50 0.71
CA VAL A 150 -21.13 -8.13 0.41
C VAL A 150 -21.13 -7.32 1.69
N ARG A 151 -19.98 -6.73 2.01
CA ARG A 151 -19.83 -5.83 3.15
C ARG A 151 -19.31 -4.48 2.66
N LEU A 152 -19.86 -3.42 3.23
CA LEU A 152 -19.37 -2.06 3.09
C LEU A 152 -18.52 -1.76 4.32
N PHE A 153 -17.38 -1.12 4.14
CA PHE A 153 -16.56 -0.65 5.24
C PHE A 153 -16.16 0.80 5.02
N TRP A 154 -16.01 1.53 6.12
CA TRP A 154 -15.54 2.91 6.12
C TRP A 154 -14.85 3.21 7.43
N GLY A 155 -13.93 4.16 7.41
CA GLY A 155 -13.12 4.42 8.58
C GLY A 155 -12.29 5.67 8.47
N TYR A 156 -11.50 5.88 9.51
CA TYR A 156 -10.57 6.97 9.63
C TYR A 156 -9.22 6.42 10.06
N LYS A 157 -8.15 6.96 9.46
CA LYS A 157 -6.77 6.60 9.76
C LYS A 157 -5.94 7.87 9.89
N HIS A 158 -5.11 7.91 10.91
CA HIS A 158 -3.99 8.84 10.99
C HIS A 158 -2.72 8.11 10.54
N SER A 159 -1.98 8.72 9.64
CA SER A 159 -0.77 8.14 9.04
C SER A 159 0.38 9.13 9.14
N LYS A 160 1.54 8.63 9.57
CA LYS A 160 2.74 9.42 9.78
C LYS A 160 3.97 8.67 9.29
N LEU A 161 4.81 9.37 8.55
CA LEU A 161 6.09 8.91 8.05
C LEU A 161 7.15 9.95 8.35
N ARG A 162 8.33 9.47 8.74
CA ARG A 162 9.51 10.30 8.95
C ARG A 162 10.71 9.69 8.23
N ALA A 163 11.38 10.51 7.42
CA ALA A 163 12.58 10.20 6.67
C ALA A 163 13.69 11.20 7.06
N ASP A 164 14.70 10.71 7.76
CA ASP A 164 15.89 11.48 8.13
C ASP A 164 17.13 10.81 7.52
N LEU A 165 17.91 11.56 6.76
CA LEU A 165 19.20 11.15 6.20
C LEU A 165 20.24 12.25 6.47
N ASN A 166 21.32 11.91 7.16
CA ASN A 166 22.46 12.80 7.36
C ASN A 166 23.71 12.15 6.77
N LEU A 167 24.34 12.85 5.83
CA LEU A 167 25.55 12.40 5.16
C LEU A 167 26.77 13.08 5.79
N LYS A 168 27.91 12.38 5.80
CA LYS A 168 29.19 12.91 6.30
C LYS A 168 29.80 13.93 5.34
N LYS A 169 29.46 13.84 4.05
CA LYS A 169 29.89 14.75 2.98
C LYS A 169 28.69 15.08 2.10
N SER A 170 28.68 16.29 1.54
CA SER A 170 27.69 16.64 0.52
C SER A 170 27.88 15.74 -0.70
N VAL A 171 26.89 14.91 -0.99
CA VAL A 171 26.88 14.06 -2.19
C VAL A 171 26.12 14.80 -3.27
N ASP A 172 26.68 14.84 -4.47
CA ASP A 172 25.99 15.38 -5.63
C ASP A 172 24.98 14.34 -6.15
N ILE A 173 23.70 14.65 -6.01
CA ILE A 173 22.61 13.87 -6.59
C ILE A 173 22.01 14.73 -7.70
N LEU A 174 22.28 14.35 -8.95
CA LEU A 174 21.73 15.00 -10.16
C LEU A 174 22.01 16.52 -10.24
N GLY A 175 23.20 16.97 -9.84
CA GLY A 175 23.61 18.38 -9.85
C GLY A 175 23.24 19.15 -8.58
N THR A 176 22.65 18.50 -7.59
CA THR A 176 22.28 19.09 -6.30
C THR A 176 23.14 18.49 -5.19
N GLN A 177 23.89 19.32 -4.49
CA GLN A 177 24.64 18.90 -3.31
C GLN A 177 23.69 18.67 -2.13
N VAL A 178 23.57 17.41 -1.70
CA VAL A 178 22.76 17.01 -0.56
C VAL A 178 23.69 16.64 0.59
N SER A 179 23.65 17.40 1.68
CA SER A 179 24.38 17.12 2.93
C SER A 179 23.48 16.47 4.00
N SER A 180 22.20 16.85 4.02
CA SER A 180 21.18 16.31 4.92
C SER A 180 19.81 16.42 4.27
N PHE A 181 18.97 15.43 4.50
CA PHE A 181 17.58 15.40 4.08
C PHE A 181 16.72 15.06 5.29
N GLN A 182 15.86 15.99 5.68
CA GLN A 182 14.82 15.75 6.67
C GLN A 182 13.48 16.02 6.01
N SER A 183 12.70 14.97 5.85
CA SER A 183 11.35 15.04 5.29
C SER A 183 10.41 14.14 6.07
N GLY A 184 9.13 14.44 5.98
CA GLY A 184 8.11 13.68 6.66
C GLY A 184 6.77 13.91 5.99
N PHE A 185 5.89 12.97 6.25
CA PHE A 185 4.51 13.01 5.79
C PHE A 185 3.62 12.75 7.00
N GLU A 186 2.57 13.54 7.15
CA GLU A 186 1.56 13.35 8.18
C GLU A 186 0.22 13.75 7.58
N ASP A 187 -0.71 12.80 7.51
CA ASP A 187 -2.06 13.08 7.05
C ASP A 187 -3.10 12.15 7.69
N ASN A 188 -4.33 12.60 7.60
CA ASN A 188 -5.52 11.92 8.05
C ASN A 188 -6.32 11.48 6.82
N PHE A 189 -6.71 10.23 6.82
CA PHE A 189 -7.40 9.59 5.69
C PHE A 189 -8.80 9.16 6.08
N PHE A 190 -9.76 9.50 5.24
CA PHE A 190 -11.03 8.78 5.19
C PHE A 190 -10.89 7.57 4.29
N ILE A 191 -11.35 6.44 4.81
CA ILE A 191 -11.32 5.16 4.13
C ILE A 191 -12.76 4.78 3.83
N ALA A 192 -13.04 4.32 2.62
CA ALA A 192 -14.31 3.70 2.25
C ALA A 192 -14.06 2.58 1.26
N GLY A 193 -14.81 1.49 1.36
CA GLY A 193 -14.64 0.37 0.46
C GLY A 193 -15.75 -0.65 0.56
N ILE A 194 -15.67 -1.60 -0.35
CA ILE A 194 -16.57 -2.74 -0.47
C ILE A 194 -15.71 -4.00 -0.51
N GLU A 195 -16.18 -5.03 0.17
CA GLU A 195 -15.62 -6.37 0.06
C GLU A 195 -16.69 -7.39 -0.28
N HIS A 196 -16.29 -8.40 -1.04
CA HIS A 196 -17.16 -9.46 -1.50
C HIS A 196 -16.55 -10.83 -1.22
N ALA A 197 -17.31 -11.69 -0.55
CA ALA A 197 -16.95 -13.07 -0.27
C ALA A 197 -17.18 -13.95 -1.51
N THR A 198 -16.10 -14.49 -2.06
CA THR A 198 -16.10 -15.41 -3.20
C THR A 198 -16.12 -16.89 -2.79
N GLY A 199 -15.76 -17.18 -1.54
CA GLY A 199 -15.76 -18.51 -0.95
C GLY A 199 -15.52 -18.47 0.56
N LEU A 200 -15.30 -19.64 1.16
CA LEU A 200 -14.84 -19.74 2.55
C LEU A 200 -13.47 -19.06 2.66
N ASP A 201 -13.38 -18.03 3.49
CA ASP A 201 -12.18 -17.24 3.76
C ASP A 201 -11.50 -16.65 2.51
N LYS A 202 -12.27 -16.34 1.45
CA LYS A 202 -11.77 -15.76 0.21
C LYS A 202 -12.58 -14.55 -0.21
N PHE A 203 -11.92 -13.42 -0.31
CA PHE A 203 -12.54 -12.13 -0.56
C PHE A 203 -11.83 -11.38 -1.66
N TRP A 204 -12.57 -10.51 -2.36
CA TRP A 204 -11.97 -9.38 -3.03
C TRP A 204 -12.50 -8.10 -2.39
N SER A 205 -11.70 -7.04 -2.42
CA SER A 205 -12.09 -5.72 -1.93
C SER A 205 -11.63 -4.62 -2.87
N ILE A 206 -12.43 -3.56 -2.93
CA ILE A 206 -12.03 -2.28 -3.51
C ILE A 206 -12.15 -1.25 -2.40
N GLN A 207 -11.07 -0.50 -2.20
CA GLN A 207 -10.94 0.52 -1.17
C GLN A 207 -10.50 1.84 -1.82
N LEU A 208 -11.04 2.93 -1.29
CA LEU A 208 -10.66 4.31 -1.58
C LEU A 208 -10.19 4.96 -0.28
N ASN A 209 -9.06 5.67 -0.37
CA ASN A 209 -8.47 6.46 0.69
C ASN A 209 -8.42 7.90 0.20
N TYR A 210 -8.99 8.82 0.98
CA TYR A 210 -8.93 10.25 0.72
C TYR A 210 -8.15 10.96 1.82
N GLY A 211 -7.00 11.54 1.47
CA GLY A 211 -6.16 12.35 2.35
C GLY A 211 -6.74 13.73 2.54
N LEU A 212 -6.93 14.16 3.78
CA LEU A 212 -7.59 15.41 4.12
C LEU A 212 -6.69 16.63 3.91
N SER A 213 -5.40 16.49 4.20
CA SER A 213 -4.44 17.60 4.13
C SER A 213 -3.84 17.69 2.74
N THR A 214 -3.43 16.56 2.17
CA THR A 214 -2.90 16.50 0.79
C THR A 214 -3.98 16.63 -0.26
N LYS A 215 -5.25 16.41 0.12
CA LYS A 215 -6.40 16.26 -0.80
C LYS A 215 -6.18 15.11 -1.79
N SER A 216 -5.45 14.08 -1.36
CA SER A 216 -5.02 13.02 -2.25
C SER A 216 -5.97 11.82 -2.30
N VAL A 217 -6.15 11.21 -3.48
CA VAL A 217 -6.89 9.95 -3.62
C VAL A 217 -5.91 8.81 -3.83
N ALA A 218 -6.05 7.75 -3.04
CA ALA A 218 -5.41 6.45 -3.30
C ALA A 218 -6.48 5.37 -3.35
N SER A 219 -6.35 4.44 -4.28
CA SER A 219 -7.28 3.31 -4.41
C SER A 219 -6.53 2.00 -4.26
N LYS A 220 -7.16 1.00 -3.64
CA LYS A 220 -6.60 -0.33 -3.46
C LYS A 220 -7.59 -1.37 -3.89
N ILE A 221 -7.15 -2.24 -4.80
CA ILE A 221 -7.89 -3.45 -5.18
C ILE A 221 -7.13 -4.62 -4.57
N SER A 222 -7.83 -5.51 -3.89
CA SER A 222 -7.19 -6.64 -3.21
C SER A 222 -8.01 -7.91 -3.36
N TRP A 223 -7.32 -9.03 -3.42
CA TRP A 223 -7.82 -10.39 -3.30
C TRP A 223 -7.12 -11.02 -2.12
N TYR A 224 -7.87 -11.42 -1.11
CA TYR A 224 -7.28 -11.96 0.09
C TYR A 224 -7.96 -13.25 0.54
N GLY A 225 -7.13 -14.20 0.96
CA GLY A 225 -7.50 -15.51 1.45
C GLY A 225 -7.43 -15.57 2.98
N ARG A 226 -7.13 -16.75 3.51
CA ARG A 226 -6.87 -16.99 4.93
C ARG A 226 -5.51 -16.50 5.43
N HIS A 227 -4.51 -16.48 4.55
CA HIS A 227 -3.11 -16.18 4.92
C HIS A 227 -2.43 -15.12 4.06
N PHE A 228 -2.96 -14.85 2.87
CA PHE A 228 -2.31 -13.97 1.90
C PHE A 228 -3.30 -12.99 1.32
N GLU A 229 -2.84 -11.77 1.13
CA GLU A 229 -3.50 -10.71 0.39
C GLU A 229 -2.62 -10.32 -0.79
N TRP A 230 -3.19 -10.41 -1.98
CA TRP A 230 -2.62 -9.89 -3.21
C TRP A 230 -3.40 -8.65 -3.60
N GLY A 231 -2.73 -7.56 -3.93
CA GLY A 231 -3.40 -6.33 -4.29
C GLY A 231 -2.63 -5.49 -5.27
N ILE A 232 -3.31 -4.45 -5.73
CA ILE A 232 -2.76 -3.39 -6.55
C ILE A 232 -3.24 -2.07 -5.95
N ASN A 233 -2.29 -1.24 -5.54
CA ASN A 233 -2.55 0.15 -5.20
C ASN A 233 -2.44 1.02 -6.44
N ILE A 234 -3.34 1.99 -6.54
CA ILE A 234 -3.52 2.87 -7.68
C ILE A 234 -3.48 4.30 -7.15
N TYR A 235 -2.48 5.04 -7.60
CA TYR A 235 -2.27 6.44 -7.27
C TYR A 235 -2.48 7.26 -8.55
N PRO A 236 -3.64 7.92 -8.70
CA PRO A 236 -3.98 8.69 -9.90
C PRO A 236 -3.30 10.08 -9.93
N GLU A 237 -2.45 10.40 -8.97
CA GLU A 237 -1.94 11.77 -8.78
C GLU A 237 -0.68 12.01 -9.62
N GLY A 238 -0.80 12.90 -10.61
CA GLY A 238 0.29 13.19 -11.53
C GLY A 238 0.44 12.12 -12.61
N VAL A 239 1.32 11.15 -12.38
CA VAL A 239 1.50 9.97 -13.24
C VAL A 239 0.71 8.82 -12.61
N LEU A 240 -0.09 8.10 -13.39
CA LEU A 240 -0.80 6.93 -12.85
C LEU A 240 0.22 5.89 -12.38
N VAL A 241 0.35 5.72 -11.07
CA VAL A 241 1.26 4.75 -10.46
C VAL A 241 0.47 3.51 -10.02
N LEU A 242 1.01 2.33 -10.35
CA LEU A 242 0.45 1.03 -9.99
C LEU A 242 1.46 0.24 -9.17
N HIS A 243 1.16 0.00 -7.90
CA HIS A 243 2.03 -0.75 -7.00
C HIS A 243 1.42 -2.12 -6.67
N PRO A 244 2.08 -3.24 -7.03
CA PRO A 244 1.65 -4.54 -6.57
C PRO A 244 1.93 -4.66 -5.07
N VAL A 245 0.98 -5.24 -4.35
CA VAL A 245 1.07 -5.46 -2.91
C VAL A 245 0.89 -6.95 -2.63
N LEU A 246 1.80 -7.52 -1.84
CA LEU A 246 1.63 -8.83 -1.26
C LEU A 246 1.78 -8.72 0.25
N ASN A 247 0.74 -9.12 0.99
CA ASN A 247 0.79 -9.21 2.43
C ASN A 247 0.52 -10.64 2.89
N TYR A 248 1.17 -10.99 3.99
CA TYR A 248 0.84 -12.16 4.79
C TYR A 248 0.03 -11.71 6.00
N HIS A 249 -1.05 -12.41 6.30
CA HIS A 249 -1.85 -12.16 7.50
C HIS A 249 -2.14 -13.43 8.29
N LEU A 250 -2.45 -13.23 9.57
CA LEU A 250 -2.88 -14.26 10.51
C LEU A 250 -4.08 -13.71 11.28
N ASN A 251 -5.25 -14.30 11.08
CA ASN A 251 -6.47 -13.92 11.80
C ASN A 251 -6.89 -15.04 12.75
N PHE A 252 -7.49 -14.64 13.88
CA PHE A 252 -7.89 -15.49 15.00
C PHE A 252 -9.30 -15.16 15.48
#